data_AF-A8HC50-F1
#
_entry.id   AF-A8HC50-F1
#
_cell.length_a   1.000
_cell.length_b   1.000
_cell.length_c   1.000
_cell.angle_alpha   90.00
_cell.angle_beta   90.00
_cell.angle_gamma   90.00
#
_symmetry.space_group_name_H-M   'P 1'
#
loop_
_entity.id
_entity.type
_entity.pdbx_description
1 polymer ?
#
loop_
_entity_poly.entity_id
_entity_poly.type
_entity_poly.pdbx_seq_one_letter_code
_entity_poly.pdbx_strand_id
1 'polypeptide(L)'
;VAEALLQFIDDIEKKNFTVLHKDAVAILQRIEDGIKRLAMESQLDSRDVYSLEAGFKALEKDIEEVLKALKDKKTDIVGSGVCAQLVKDLKDLKDAGRQISILVLGKMPEEFFDIGKKASNKALEEIQVTINDFSKV
;
A
#
# COMPACT_ATOMS: atom_id res chain seq x y z
N VAL A 1 -2.93 -5.61 7.69
CA VAL A 1 -2.16 -4.63 6.89
C VAL A 1 -1.93 -3.36 7.70
N ALA A 2 -2.97 -2.69 8.19
CA ALA A 2 -2.88 -1.45 8.99
C ALA A 2 -1.75 -1.40 10.04
N GLU A 3 -1.66 -2.36 10.96
CA GLU A 3 -0.60 -2.34 11.99
C GLU A 3 0.82 -2.38 11.41
N ALA A 4 1.02 -3.03 10.26
CA ALA A 4 2.33 -3.11 9.63
C ALA A 4 2.69 -1.79 8.92
N LEU A 5 1.68 -1.08 8.38
CA LEU A 5 1.86 0.28 7.87
C LEU A 5 2.21 1.26 9.00
N LEU A 6 1.55 1.15 10.14
CA LEU A 6 1.85 1.98 11.31
C LEU A 6 3.26 1.74 11.85
N GLN A 7 3.70 0.48 11.92
CA GLN A 7 5.07 0.16 12.31
C GLN A 7 6.08 0.75 11.32
N PHE A 8 5.80 0.64 10.02
CA PHE A 8 6.66 1.21 8.98
C PHE A 8 6.80 2.74 9.12
N ILE A 9 5.70 3.46 9.40
CA ILE A 9 5.73 4.90 9.68
C ILE A 9 6.59 5.20 10.91
N ASP A 10 6.40 4.46 12.01
CA ASP A 10 7.16 4.65 13.25
C ASP A 10 8.67 4.47 13.03
N ASP A 11 9.08 3.46 12.25
CA ASP A 11 10.49 3.23 11.92
C ASP A 11 11.07 4.30 10.98
N ILE A 12 10.28 4.85 10.04
CA ILE A 12 10.66 6.03 9.24
C ILE A 12 10.89 7.24 10.15
N GLU A 13 9.96 7.52 11.07
CA GLU A 13 10.05 8.68 11.96
C GLU A 13 11.22 8.60 12.94
N LYS A 14 11.52 7.39 13.43
CA LYS A 14 12.70 7.10 14.28
C LYS A 14 14.01 7.02 13.50
N LYS A 15 13.96 7.21 12.18
CA LYS A 15 15.12 7.08 11.26
C LYS A 15 15.78 5.71 11.31
N ASN A 16 15.02 4.67 11.61
CA ASN A 16 15.50 3.29 11.67
C ASN A 16 15.50 2.66 10.26
N PHE A 17 16.23 3.25 9.32
CA PHE A 17 16.07 2.89 7.91
C PHE A 17 16.52 1.46 7.56
N THR A 18 17.33 0.85 8.41
CA THR A 18 17.83 -0.53 8.22
C THR A 18 16.73 -1.59 8.34
N VAL A 19 15.61 -1.28 9.00
CA VAL A 19 14.49 -2.22 9.16
C VAL A 19 13.38 -2.03 8.13
N LEU A 20 13.41 -0.96 7.32
CA LEU A 20 12.37 -0.66 6.33
C LEU A 20 12.09 -1.83 5.39
N HIS A 21 13.14 -2.56 4.98
CA HIS A 21 12.97 -3.75 4.15
C HIS A 21 12.15 -4.83 4.86
N LYS A 22 12.45 -5.09 6.14
CA LYS A 22 11.73 -6.08 6.95
C LYS A 22 10.26 -5.69 7.08
N ASP A 23 9.98 -4.40 7.30
CA ASP A 23 8.62 -3.90 7.44
C ASP A 23 7.85 -4.02 6.11
N ALA A 24 8.49 -3.66 4.99
CA ALA A 24 7.90 -3.81 3.67
C ALA A 24 7.58 -5.28 3.35
N VAL A 25 8.47 -6.22 3.70
CA VAL A 25 8.22 -7.66 3.57
C VAL A 25 7.02 -8.09 4.43
N ALA A 26 6.90 -7.58 5.65
CA ALA A 26 5.76 -7.89 6.51
C ALA A 26 4.43 -7.35 5.96
N ILE A 27 4.44 -6.16 5.37
CA ILE A 27 3.27 -5.59 4.66
C ILE A 27 2.92 -6.47 3.46
N LEU A 28 3.91 -6.83 2.64
CA LEU A 28 3.73 -7.66 1.45
C LEU A 28 3.09 -9.01 1.79
N GLN A 29 3.61 -9.72 2.79
CA GLN A 29 3.06 -11.00 3.26
C GLN A 29 1.59 -10.85 3.69
N ARG A 30 1.24 -9.78 4.41
CA ARG A 30 -0.14 -9.51 4.82
C ARG A 30 -1.06 -9.25 3.63
N ILE A 31 -0.56 -8.63 2.55
CA ILE A 31 -1.31 -8.44 1.30
C ILE A 31 -1.49 -9.77 0.58
N GLU A 32 -0.43 -10.57 0.44
CA GLU A 32 -0.49 -11.89 -0.21
C GLU A 32 -1.46 -12.84 0.49
N ASP A 33 -1.47 -12.87 1.83
CA ASP A 33 -2.42 -13.65 2.61
C ASP A 33 -3.85 -13.08 2.52
N GLY A 34 -3.99 -11.77 2.33
CA GLY A 34 -5.26 -11.14 1.99
C GLY A 34 -5.79 -11.61 0.64
N ILE A 35 -4.94 -11.64 -0.39
CA ILE A 35 -5.28 -12.12 -1.74
C ILE A 35 -5.76 -13.57 -1.69
N LYS A 36 -5.01 -14.47 -1.03
CA LYS A 36 -5.38 -15.89 -0.91
C LYS A 36 -6.76 -16.08 -0.27
N ARG A 37 -7.06 -15.32 0.79
CA ARG A 37 -8.35 -15.36 1.48
C ARG A 37 -9.48 -14.82 0.60
N LEU A 38 -9.31 -13.60 0.08
CA LEU A 38 -10.31 -12.95 -0.76
C LEU A 38 -10.62 -13.74 -2.04
N ALA A 39 -9.68 -14.50 -2.57
CA ALA A 39 -9.91 -15.34 -3.74
C ALA A 39 -11.03 -16.37 -3.50
N MET A 40 -11.12 -16.89 -2.28
CA MET A 40 -12.10 -17.91 -1.86
C MET A 40 -13.46 -17.33 -1.46
N GLU A 41 -13.55 -16.02 -1.22
CA GLU A 41 -14.79 -15.36 -0.82
C GLU A 41 -15.81 -15.29 -1.96
N SER A 42 -17.10 -15.20 -1.62
CA SER A 42 -18.16 -14.96 -2.61
C SER A 42 -18.11 -13.53 -3.17
N GLN A 43 -18.94 -13.26 -4.18
CA GLN A 43 -19.23 -11.89 -4.59
C GLN A 43 -19.86 -11.12 -3.41
N LEU A 44 -19.52 -9.84 -3.30
CA LEU A 44 -20.08 -8.90 -2.35
C LEU A 44 -21.45 -8.43 -2.85
N ASP A 45 -22.37 -8.20 -1.93
CA ASP A 45 -23.57 -7.42 -2.24
C ASP A 45 -23.34 -5.91 -1.99
N SER A 46 -24.29 -5.07 -2.41
CA SER A 46 -24.15 -3.61 -2.24
C SER A 46 -24.02 -3.20 -0.76
N ARG A 47 -24.65 -3.92 0.17
CA ARG A 47 -24.55 -3.64 1.62
C ARG A 47 -23.16 -3.96 2.13
N ASP A 48 -22.56 -5.06 1.68
CA ASP A 48 -21.20 -5.44 2.02
C ASP A 48 -20.23 -4.34 1.55
N VAL A 49 -20.37 -3.85 0.31
CA VAL A 49 -19.51 -2.78 -0.21
C VAL A 49 -19.60 -1.51 0.63
N TYR A 50 -20.81 -1.06 1.00
CA TYR A 50 -20.97 0.10 1.88
C TYR A 50 -20.36 -0.13 3.27
N SER A 51 -20.45 -1.35 3.81
CA SER A 51 -19.86 -1.67 5.11
C SER A 51 -18.32 -1.59 5.09
N LEU A 52 -17.70 -1.81 3.94
CA LEU A 52 -16.25 -1.77 3.74
C LEU A 52 -15.73 -0.37 3.44
N GLU A 53 -16.58 0.59 3.11
CA GLU A 53 -16.19 1.95 2.69
C GLU A 53 -15.29 2.66 3.72
N ALA A 54 -15.66 2.58 5.00
CA ALA A 54 -14.87 3.18 6.08
C ALA A 54 -13.49 2.53 6.21
N GLY A 55 -13.41 1.21 6.01
CA GLY A 55 -12.16 0.45 5.99
C GLY A 55 -11.27 0.83 4.82
N PHE A 56 -11.83 0.99 3.62
CA PHE A 56 -11.07 1.43 2.44
C PHE A 56 -10.53 2.85 2.62
N LYS A 57 -11.33 3.78 3.15
CA LYS A 57 -10.89 5.15 3.45
C LYS A 57 -9.79 5.20 4.50
N ALA A 58 -9.87 4.37 5.54
CA ALA A 58 -8.83 4.29 6.55
C ALA A 58 -7.51 3.75 5.95
N LEU A 59 -7.59 2.69 5.14
CA LEU A 59 -6.41 2.14 4.47
C LEU A 59 -5.79 3.12 3.47
N GLU A 60 -6.61 3.86 2.70
CA GLU A 60 -6.13 4.92 1.80
C GLU A 60 -5.34 5.98 2.58
N LYS A 61 -5.89 6.43 3.72
CA LYS A 61 -5.22 7.38 4.60
C LYS A 61 -3.91 6.83 5.16
N ASP A 62 -3.86 5.58 5.61
CA ASP A 62 -2.63 4.95 6.11
C ASP A 62 -1.55 4.91 5.02
N ILE A 63 -1.93 4.64 3.76
CA ILE A 63 -1.01 4.67 2.61
C ILE A 63 -0.50 6.10 2.36
N GLU A 64 -1.38 7.09 2.34
CA GLU A 64 -1.00 8.50 2.19
C GLU A 64 -0.01 8.94 3.27
N GLU A 65 -0.23 8.53 4.52
CA GLU A 65 0.66 8.83 5.65
C GLU A 65 2.03 8.16 5.50
N VAL A 66 2.10 6.89 5.07
CA VAL A 66 3.36 6.22 4.73
C VAL A 66 4.13 6.99 3.66
N LEU A 67 3.46 7.32 2.54
CA LEU A 67 4.12 8.00 1.42
C LEU A 67 4.57 9.41 1.79
N LYS A 68 3.82 10.09 2.67
CA LYS A 68 4.22 11.38 3.23
C LYS A 68 5.45 11.22 4.13
N ALA A 69 5.48 10.26 5.04
CA ALA A 69 6.62 10.03 5.93
C ALA A 69 7.91 9.75 5.13
N LEU A 70 7.81 8.93 4.08
CA LEU A 70 8.94 8.67 3.16
C LEU A 70 9.45 9.97 2.52
N LYS A 71 8.55 10.84 2.03
CA LYS A 71 8.92 12.13 1.43
C LYS A 71 9.55 13.06 2.46
N ASP A 72 8.97 13.16 3.66
CA ASP A 72 9.42 14.05 4.72
C ASP A 72 10.83 13.66 5.22
N LYS A 73 11.18 12.37 5.19
CA LYS A 73 12.51 11.86 5.56
C LYS A 73 13.44 11.60 4.37
N LYS A 74 13.11 12.06 3.17
CA LYS A 74 13.84 11.73 1.94
C LYS A 74 15.35 11.92 2.07
N THR A 75 15.81 13.09 2.53
CA THR A 75 17.23 13.41 2.65
C THR A 75 17.98 12.44 3.58
N ASP A 76 17.35 12.06 4.68
CA ASP A 76 17.92 11.12 5.64
C ASP A 76 17.99 9.70 5.05
N ILE A 77 16.94 9.27 4.35
CA ILE A 77 16.87 7.97 3.67
C ILE A 77 17.96 7.88 2.59
N VAL A 78 18.13 8.94 1.79
CA VAL A 78 19.21 9.05 0.79
C VAL A 78 20.58 8.90 1.44
N GLY A 79 20.83 9.61 2.55
CA GLY A 79 22.09 9.53 3.28
C GLY A 79 22.36 8.15 3.91
N SER A 80 21.33 7.33 4.11
CA SER A 80 21.45 6.00 4.74
C SER A 80 21.86 4.87 3.78
N GLY A 81 21.82 5.10 2.47
CA GLY A 81 22.20 4.11 1.46
C GLY A 81 21.17 3.00 1.19
N VAL A 82 19.96 3.08 1.75
CA VAL A 82 18.91 2.05 1.57
C VAL A 82 18.02 2.26 0.34
N CYS A 83 18.21 3.33 -0.43
CA CYS A 83 17.29 3.73 -1.52
C CYS A 83 17.04 2.63 -2.56
N ALA A 84 18.08 1.91 -2.98
CA ALA A 84 17.93 0.84 -3.96
C ALA A 84 17.00 -0.27 -3.46
N GLN A 85 17.13 -0.66 -2.19
CA GLN A 85 16.28 -1.65 -1.56
C GLN A 85 14.85 -1.12 -1.37
N LEU A 86 14.71 0.11 -0.86
CA LEU A 86 13.40 0.76 -0.71
C LEU A 86 12.65 0.86 -2.04
N VAL A 87 13.31 1.22 -3.13
CA VAL A 87 12.70 1.28 -4.47
C VAL A 87 12.22 -0.10 -4.92
N LYS A 88 13.00 -1.15 -4.65
CA LYS A 88 12.58 -2.53 -4.93
C LYS A 88 11.35 -2.90 -4.11
N ASP A 89 11.37 -2.63 -2.81
CA ASP A 89 10.27 -2.94 -1.91
C ASP A 89 8.98 -2.21 -2.27
N LEU A 90 9.06 -0.92 -2.65
CA LEU A 90 7.91 -0.15 -3.11
C LEU A 90 7.34 -0.68 -4.44
N LYS A 91 8.19 -1.21 -5.34
CA LYS A 91 7.72 -1.89 -6.56
C LYS A 91 6.98 -3.18 -6.22
N ASP A 92 7.56 -4.00 -5.34
CA ASP A 92 6.95 -5.25 -4.88
C ASP A 92 5.58 -4.97 -4.21
N LEU A 93 5.50 -3.95 -3.35
CA LEU A 93 4.24 -3.49 -2.74
C LEU A 93 3.22 -2.93 -3.74
N LYS A 94 3.67 -2.16 -4.74
CA LYS A 94 2.80 -1.65 -5.80
C LYS A 94 2.18 -2.78 -6.60
N ASP A 95 2.98 -3.78 -6.98
CA ASP A 95 2.50 -4.91 -7.77
C ASP A 95 1.51 -5.76 -6.98
N ALA A 96 1.77 -6.02 -5.70
CA ALA A 96 0.83 -6.69 -4.80
C ALA A 96 -0.45 -5.86 -4.59
N GLY A 97 -0.32 -4.55 -4.41
CA GLY A 97 -1.44 -3.60 -4.31
C GLY A 97 -2.34 -3.61 -5.56
N ARG A 98 -1.74 -3.74 -6.74
CA ARG A 98 -2.47 -3.89 -8.00
C ARG A 98 -3.24 -5.21 -8.05
N GLN A 99 -2.61 -6.32 -7.65
CA GLN A 99 -3.25 -7.64 -7.66
C GLN A 99 -4.46 -7.69 -6.73
N ILE A 100 -4.33 -7.20 -5.50
CA ILE A 100 -5.45 -7.17 -4.55
C ILE A 100 -6.58 -6.25 -5.04
N SER A 101 -6.25 -5.12 -5.68
CA SER A 101 -7.26 -4.21 -6.22
C SER A 101 -8.07 -4.84 -7.36
N ILE A 102 -7.41 -5.57 -8.27
CA ILE A 102 -8.10 -6.33 -9.33
C ILE A 102 -9.03 -7.37 -8.72
N LEU A 103 -8.56 -8.09 -7.70
CA LEU A 103 -9.35 -9.11 -7.03
C LEU A 103 -10.58 -8.51 -6.34
N VAL A 104 -10.40 -7.45 -5.54
CA VAL A 104 -11.49 -6.76 -4.84
C VAL A 104 -12.52 -6.22 -5.83
N LEU A 105 -12.08 -5.58 -6.92
CA LEU A 105 -12.97 -5.13 -7.97
C LEU A 105 -13.76 -6.28 -8.59
N GLY A 106 -13.11 -7.42 -8.85
CA GLY A 106 -13.77 -8.62 -9.38
C GLY A 106 -14.78 -9.27 -8.41
N LYS A 107 -14.85 -8.83 -7.16
CA LYS A 107 -15.82 -9.28 -6.14
C LYS A 107 -16.93 -8.26 -5.89
N MET A 108 -16.84 -7.05 -6.43
CA MET A 108 -17.84 -6.00 -6.21
C MET A 108 -18.98 -6.08 -7.25
N PRO A 109 -20.19 -5.58 -6.94
CA PRO A 109 -21.20 -5.29 -7.96
C PRO A 109 -20.70 -4.21 -8.93
N GLU A 110 -21.12 -4.29 -10.20
CA GLU A 110 -20.64 -3.41 -11.28
C GLU A 110 -20.87 -1.92 -11.00
N GLU A 111 -21.96 -1.58 -10.31
CA GLU A 111 -22.30 -0.20 -9.91
C GLU A 111 -21.22 0.47 -9.03
N PHE A 112 -20.33 -0.31 -8.40
CA PHE A 112 -19.23 0.20 -7.58
C PHE A 112 -17.86 0.18 -8.26
N PHE A 113 -17.75 -0.33 -9.50
CA PHE A 113 -16.47 -0.48 -10.18
C PHE A 113 -15.73 0.84 -10.36
N ASP A 114 -16.42 1.92 -10.70
CA ASP A 114 -15.77 3.21 -10.92
C ASP A 114 -15.18 3.79 -9.64
N ILE A 115 -15.88 3.63 -8.51
CA ILE A 115 -15.40 4.06 -7.20
C ILE A 115 -14.17 3.24 -6.80
N GLY A 116 -14.25 1.91 -6.90
CA GLY A 116 -13.13 1.03 -6.57
C GLY A 116 -11.91 1.26 -7.45
N LYS A 117 -12.10 1.48 -8.77
CA LYS A 117 -11.02 1.78 -9.72
C LYS A 117 -10.34 3.10 -9.38
N LYS A 118 -11.11 4.14 -9.08
CA LYS A 118 -10.56 5.47 -8.77
C LYS A 118 -9.67 5.43 -7.52
N ALA A 119 -10.15 4.78 -6.45
CA ALA A 119 -9.37 4.64 -5.23
C ALA A 119 -8.09 3.82 -5.45
N SER A 120 -8.19 2.67 -6.12
CA SER A 120 -7.04 1.85 -6.48
C SER A 120 -6.01 2.62 -7.31
N ASN A 121 -6.44 3.33 -8.34
CA ASN A 121 -5.53 4.03 -9.25
C ASN A 121 -4.77 5.15 -8.53
N LYS A 122 -5.45 5.93 -7.69
CA LYS A 122 -4.81 7.00 -6.92
C LYS A 122 -3.67 6.48 -6.06
N ALA A 123 -3.90 5.43 -5.26
CA ALA A 123 -2.85 4.85 -4.42
C ALA A 123 -1.67 4.32 -5.25
N LEU A 124 -1.93 3.61 -6.36
CA LEU A 124 -0.88 3.07 -7.23
C LEU A 124 -0.08 4.15 -7.96
N GLU A 125 -0.71 5.28 -8.29
CA GLU A 125 -0.07 6.45 -8.87
C GLU A 125 0.85 7.14 -7.84
N GLU A 126 0.38 7.34 -6.61
CA GLU A 126 1.16 7.97 -5.55
C GLU A 126 2.39 7.12 -5.15
N ILE A 127 2.23 5.79 -5.11
CA ILE A 127 3.37 4.87 -4.92
C ILE A 127 4.35 5.01 -6.10
N GLN A 128 3.87 5.10 -7.34
CA GLN A 128 4.74 5.29 -8.51
C GLN A 128 5.51 6.62 -8.46
N VAL A 129 4.86 7.71 -8.05
CA VAL A 129 5.51 9.01 -7.86
C VAL A 129 6.64 8.88 -6.84
N THR A 130 6.40 8.19 -5.74
CA THR A 130 7.39 7.97 -4.68
C THR A 130 8.55 7.10 -5.18
N ILE A 131 8.28 6.01 -5.92
CA ILE A 131 9.31 5.19 -6.59
C ILE A 131 10.18 6.05 -7.51
N ASN A 132 9.56 6.88 -8.36
CA ASN A 132 10.27 7.75 -9.29
C ASN A 132 11.14 8.77 -8.56
N ASP A 133 10.71 9.23 -7.40
CA ASP A 133 11.43 10.22 -6.61
C ASP A 133 12.68 9.65 -5.94
N PHE A 134 12.60 8.42 -5.41
CA PHE A 134 13.74 7.71 -4.83
C PHE A 134 14.67 7.06 -5.87
N SER A 135 14.19 6.81 -7.10
CA SER A 135 15.03 6.23 -8.17
C SER A 135 15.95 7.24 -8.86
N LYS A 136 15.80 8.54 -8.60
CA LYS A 136 16.62 9.63 -9.18
C LYS A 136 17.90 9.91 -8.39
N VAL A 137 18.10 9.18 -7.30
CA VAL A 137 19.16 9.42 -6.31
C VAL A 137 20.33 8.49 -6.57
#